data_AF-A0A7C9GNM8-F1
#
_entry.id   AF-A0A7C9GNM8-F1
#
_cell.length_a   1.000
_cell.length_b   1.000
_cell.length_c   1.000
_cell.angle_alpha   90.00
_cell.angle_beta   90.00
_cell.angle_gamma   90.00
#
_symmetry.space_group_name_H-M   'P 1'
#
loop_
_entity.id
_entity.type
_entity.pdbx_description
1 polymer ?
#
loop_
_entity_poly.entity_id
_entity_poly.type
_entity_poly.pdbx_seq_one_letter_code
_entity_poly.pdbx_strand_id
1 'polypeptide(L)'
;MADDKVYISANELLADSFRLGNMVLESGFAPTHLVGIWRGGAPVGIAVQELLEYHGVVCDHIAVRTSSYSGIDQQTPEVRVFALGYLIDTLGPDDRLLVIDDVFDSGRSIEAFLRELALRCRHNMPRGVRIATVYYKPTRNRTALKPDFFVHQSDAWLVFPHEVNGLTLDEIRRHKPEAAAILQRAPMTDFASAVDRADFIAGLPKAELHLHIEGSLEPEMLFALAKRNAVAIPFESVEAVRAAYEFSNLQDFLDIYYQGMSVLQTEQDFFDLTAAYLARAEADAVRHVEIFFDPQGHTERGVAFAVVIGGIARALDAARARGVTSRLIMCFLRHLDEAAAEATLDEALPYLAVIDGVGLDSSEVGHPPAKFARVFARARALGLKLVAHAGEEGPPAYVHEALDVLGVDRIDHGNRALEDAALVARLATGGMCLTVCPLSNHKLCVVDDLAAHPLRRMLDAGLVATVNSDDPAYFGGYVNANFVAVADALDLRRDEIVALARNSFAGSFLGETDKARHLAAIDAYVAQAG
;
A
#
# COMPACT_ATOMS: atom_id res chain seq x y z
N MET A 1 -6.18 -40.63 -6.76
CA MET A 1 -7.58 -40.14 -6.78
C MET A 1 -7.60 -38.99 -5.80
N ALA A 2 -7.96 -37.79 -6.22
CA ALA A 2 -8.05 -36.66 -5.30
C ALA A 2 -9.09 -37.01 -4.24
N ASP A 3 -8.70 -37.07 -2.98
CA ASP A 3 -9.65 -37.22 -1.87
C ASP A 3 -10.52 -35.96 -1.86
N ASP A 4 -11.77 -36.07 -2.32
CA ASP A 4 -12.72 -34.96 -2.32
C ASP A 4 -13.01 -34.53 -0.88
N LYS A 5 -12.51 -33.35 -0.51
CA LYS A 5 -12.85 -32.69 0.76
C LYS A 5 -14.36 -32.40 0.79
N VAL A 6 -15.01 -32.73 1.90
CA VAL A 6 -16.41 -32.38 2.18
C VAL A 6 -16.44 -31.09 2.98
N TYR A 7 -17.00 -30.05 2.38
CA TYR A 7 -17.14 -28.73 3.00
C TYR A 7 -18.48 -28.62 3.71
N ILE A 8 -18.44 -28.37 5.01
CA ILE A 8 -19.63 -28.22 5.85
C ILE A 8 -19.94 -26.72 5.97
N SER A 9 -21.16 -26.32 5.65
CA SER A 9 -21.62 -24.93 5.82
C SER A 9 -21.98 -24.62 7.28
N ALA A 10 -21.98 -23.33 7.65
CA ALA A 10 -22.35 -22.90 9.00
C ALA A 10 -23.79 -23.34 9.38
N ASN A 11 -24.71 -23.26 8.42
CA ASN A 11 -26.10 -23.67 8.62
C ASN A 11 -26.24 -25.19 8.80
N GLU A 12 -25.47 -26.00 8.06
CA GLU A 12 -25.47 -27.46 8.23
C GLU A 12 -24.92 -27.84 9.61
N LEU A 13 -23.78 -27.28 10.02
CA LEU A 13 -23.21 -27.56 11.34
C LEU A 13 -24.17 -27.17 12.47
N LEU A 14 -24.84 -26.03 12.36
CA LEU A 14 -25.83 -25.59 13.34
C LEU A 14 -27.03 -26.55 13.41
N ALA A 15 -27.58 -26.93 12.26
CA ALA A 15 -28.70 -27.87 12.19
C ALA A 15 -28.33 -29.25 12.76
N ASP A 16 -27.13 -29.74 12.46
CA ASP A 16 -26.62 -31.00 13.00
C ASP A 16 -26.35 -30.92 14.50
N SER A 17 -25.88 -29.77 15.01
CA SER A 17 -25.71 -29.58 16.45
C SER A 17 -27.05 -29.67 17.20
N PHE A 18 -28.14 -29.13 16.64
CA PHE A 18 -29.48 -29.31 17.19
C PHE A 18 -29.96 -30.77 17.12
N ARG A 19 -29.68 -31.48 16.01
CA ARG A 19 -29.99 -32.92 15.93
C ARG A 19 -29.25 -33.71 17.01
N LEU A 20 -27.98 -33.40 17.25
CA LEU A 20 -27.19 -34.01 18.29
C LEU A 20 -27.79 -33.77 19.68
N GLY A 21 -28.21 -32.53 19.98
CA GLY A 21 -28.90 -32.21 21.23
C GLY A 21 -30.22 -32.95 21.40
N ASN A 22 -30.99 -33.12 20.32
CA ASN A 22 -32.23 -33.91 20.34
C ASN A 22 -31.96 -35.39 20.66
N MET A 23 -30.89 -35.98 20.11
CA MET A 23 -30.49 -37.36 20.44
C MET A 23 -30.16 -37.51 21.94
N VAL A 24 -29.49 -36.51 22.52
CA VAL A 24 -29.19 -36.49 23.96
C VAL A 24 -30.49 -36.46 24.77
N LEU A 25 -31.44 -35.57 24.42
CA LEU A 25 -32.75 -35.46 25.08
C LEU A 25 -33.56 -36.76 24.98
N GLU A 26 -33.67 -37.33 23.79
CA GLU A 26 -34.42 -38.57 23.53
C GLU A 26 -33.86 -39.77 24.30
N SER A 27 -32.55 -39.77 24.60
CA SER A 27 -31.93 -40.80 25.43
C SER A 27 -32.32 -40.74 26.91
N GLY A 28 -32.95 -39.64 27.34
CA GLY A 28 -33.23 -39.33 28.74
C GLY A 28 -32.00 -38.87 29.54
N PHE A 29 -30.86 -38.64 28.89
CA PHE A 29 -29.66 -38.13 29.55
C PHE A 29 -29.78 -36.60 29.74
N ALA A 30 -30.01 -36.18 30.97
CA ALA A 30 -30.10 -34.76 31.34
C ALA A 30 -28.76 -34.27 31.94
N PRO A 31 -27.80 -33.75 31.16
CA PRO A 31 -26.50 -33.35 31.71
C PRO A 31 -26.64 -32.23 32.75
N THR A 32 -25.78 -32.25 33.77
CA THR A 32 -25.61 -31.10 34.68
C THR A 32 -24.48 -30.19 34.22
N HIS A 33 -23.50 -30.75 33.50
CA HIS A 33 -22.37 -30.02 32.92
C HIS A 33 -22.12 -30.45 31.48
N LEU A 34 -21.77 -29.48 30.65
CA LEU A 34 -21.43 -29.62 29.24
C LEU A 34 -20.01 -29.07 29.03
N VAL A 35 -19.17 -29.84 28.35
CA VAL A 35 -17.82 -29.42 28.00
C VAL A 35 -17.62 -29.51 26.51
N GLY A 36 -17.51 -28.35 25.85
CA GLY A 36 -17.09 -28.27 24.44
C GLY A 36 -15.57 -28.38 24.32
N ILE A 37 -15.08 -29.35 23.55
CA ILE A 37 -13.65 -29.46 23.26
C ILE A 37 -13.27 -28.39 22.24
N TRP A 38 -12.42 -27.44 22.63
CA TRP A 38 -11.96 -26.40 21.73
C TRP A 38 -11.00 -26.98 20.68
N ARG A 39 -11.16 -26.66 19.40
CA ARG A 39 -11.91 -25.50 18.85
C ARG A 39 -13.33 -25.85 18.40
N GLY A 40 -13.52 -27.05 17.88
CA GLY A 40 -14.70 -27.46 17.13
C GLY A 40 -15.95 -27.73 17.97
N GLY A 41 -15.79 -28.30 19.16
CA GLY A 41 -16.89 -28.56 20.09
C GLY A 41 -17.55 -27.32 20.69
N ALA A 42 -16.91 -26.15 20.64
CA ALA A 42 -17.48 -24.92 21.21
C ALA A 42 -18.77 -24.46 20.50
N PRO A 43 -18.80 -24.25 19.16
CA PRO A 43 -20.04 -23.89 18.47
C PRO A 43 -21.13 -24.96 18.59
N VAL A 44 -20.76 -26.25 18.59
CA VAL A 44 -21.71 -27.36 18.78
C VAL A 44 -22.31 -27.34 20.18
N GLY A 45 -21.47 -27.14 21.20
CA GLY A 45 -21.89 -27.06 22.60
C GLY A 45 -22.90 -25.95 22.86
N ILE A 46 -22.74 -24.78 22.23
CA ILE A 46 -23.68 -23.66 22.35
C ILE A 46 -25.08 -24.06 21.84
N ALA A 47 -25.16 -24.66 20.65
CA ALA A 47 -26.44 -25.06 20.07
C ALA A 47 -27.10 -26.21 20.85
N VAL A 48 -26.31 -27.17 21.35
CA VAL A 48 -26.83 -28.25 22.19
C VAL A 48 -27.34 -27.71 23.52
N GLN A 49 -26.60 -26.81 24.18
CA GLN A 49 -27.04 -26.17 25.43
C GLN A 49 -28.36 -25.41 25.23
N GLU A 50 -28.46 -24.57 24.19
CA GLU A 50 -29.67 -23.80 23.88
C GLU A 50 -30.90 -24.74 23.76
N LEU A 51 -30.74 -25.88 23.09
CA LEU A 51 -31.83 -26.84 22.92
C LEU A 51 -32.20 -27.57 24.23
N LEU A 52 -31.21 -27.90 25.06
CA LEU A 52 -31.43 -28.49 26.37
C LEU A 52 -32.21 -27.54 27.27
N GLU A 53 -31.80 -26.27 27.33
CA GLU A 53 -32.45 -25.23 28.12
C GLU A 53 -33.87 -24.95 27.64
N TYR A 54 -34.09 -24.92 26.32
CA TYR A 54 -35.42 -24.81 25.73
C TYR A 54 -36.38 -25.93 26.20
N HIS A 55 -35.85 -27.14 26.45
CA HIS A 55 -36.62 -28.28 26.99
C HIS A 55 -36.57 -28.38 28.52
N GLY A 56 -36.09 -27.34 29.21
CA GLY A 56 -36.06 -27.27 30.67
C GLY A 56 -34.94 -28.04 31.35
N VAL A 57 -33.94 -28.50 30.59
CA VAL A 57 -32.72 -29.12 31.12
C VAL A 57 -31.66 -28.04 31.31
N VAL A 58 -31.47 -27.59 32.54
CA VAL A 58 -30.44 -26.61 32.88
C VAL A 58 -29.11 -27.33 33.03
N CYS A 59 -28.10 -26.91 32.26
CA CYS A 59 -26.74 -27.43 32.33
C CYS A 59 -25.73 -26.29 32.32
N ASP A 60 -24.68 -26.42 33.13
CA ASP A 60 -23.54 -25.52 33.08
C ASP A 60 -22.65 -25.84 31.88
N HIS A 61 -22.01 -24.85 31.25
CA HIS A 61 -21.24 -25.05 30.02
C HIS A 61 -19.91 -24.29 30.01
N ILE A 62 -18.84 -25.02 29.69
CA ILE A 62 -17.49 -24.47 29.47
C ILE A 62 -16.84 -25.06 28.22
N ALA A 63 -15.99 -24.28 27.56
CA ALA A 63 -15.12 -24.77 26.50
C ALA A 63 -13.71 -25.05 27.04
N VAL A 64 -13.16 -26.23 26.75
CA VAL A 64 -11.84 -26.66 27.24
C VAL A 64 -10.85 -26.80 26.09
N ARG A 65 -9.72 -26.12 26.20
CA ARG A 65 -8.65 -26.17 25.21
C ARG A 65 -7.78 -27.41 25.38
N THR A 66 -7.71 -28.21 24.33
CA THR A 66 -6.69 -29.25 24.16
C THR A 66 -5.67 -28.83 23.11
N SER A 67 -4.38 -29.06 23.33
CA SER A 67 -3.34 -28.83 22.33
C SER A 67 -2.49 -30.07 22.11
N SER A 68 -2.32 -30.47 20.86
CA SER A 68 -1.20 -31.29 20.39
C SER A 68 -0.21 -30.36 19.68
N TYR A 69 1.01 -30.23 20.19
CA TYR A 69 2.04 -29.41 19.52
C TYR A 69 2.66 -30.20 18.35
N SER A 70 2.55 -29.65 17.13
CA SER A 70 3.48 -29.62 15.98
C SER A 70 2.76 -29.71 14.62
N GLY A 71 3.38 -29.14 13.57
CA GLY A 71 2.80 -28.81 12.27
C GLY A 71 2.38 -29.97 11.37
N ILE A 72 2.04 -29.62 10.12
CA ILE A 72 1.46 -30.47 9.08
C ILE A 72 2.18 -31.84 9.04
N ASP A 73 1.42 -32.89 9.32
CA ASP A 73 1.77 -34.32 9.33
C ASP A 73 2.68 -34.90 10.44
N GLN A 74 2.91 -34.20 11.56
CA GLN A 74 3.48 -34.84 12.76
C GLN A 74 2.72 -34.47 14.04
N GLN A 75 1.92 -35.41 14.56
CA GLN A 75 1.36 -35.33 15.93
C GLN A 75 2.35 -35.89 16.95
N THR A 76 2.74 -35.08 17.94
CA THR A 76 3.41 -35.60 19.14
C THR A 76 2.46 -36.50 19.96
N PRO A 77 2.99 -37.46 20.75
CA PRO A 77 2.16 -38.42 21.49
C PRO A 77 1.37 -37.83 22.67
N GLU A 78 1.71 -36.62 23.13
CA GLU A 78 1.15 -36.03 24.35
C GLU A 78 0.23 -34.85 24.04
N VAL A 79 -1.07 -35.02 24.34
CA VAL A 79 -2.07 -33.93 24.29
C VAL A 79 -2.11 -33.24 25.65
N ARG A 80 -1.95 -31.91 25.66
CA ARG A 80 -2.08 -31.08 26.87
C ARG A 80 -3.48 -30.48 26.98
N VAL A 81 -4.02 -30.45 28.19
CA VAL A 81 -5.36 -29.92 28.52
C VAL A 81 -5.20 -28.67 29.38
N PHE A 82 -5.91 -27.60 29.04
CA PHE A 82 -5.85 -26.31 29.75
C PHE A 82 -7.21 -25.94 30.35
N ALA A 83 -7.21 -25.05 31.34
CA ALA A 83 -8.42 -24.44 31.91
C ALA A 83 -9.44 -25.40 32.56
N LEU A 84 -8.97 -26.39 33.33
CA LEU A 84 -9.84 -27.32 34.08
C LEU A 84 -10.28 -26.82 35.46
N GLY A 85 -9.75 -25.68 35.95
CA GLY A 85 -9.97 -25.21 37.32
C GLY A 85 -11.45 -25.17 37.71
N TYR A 86 -12.25 -24.51 36.87
CA TYR A 86 -13.70 -24.40 37.09
C TYR A 86 -14.42 -25.75 37.21
N LEU A 87 -14.09 -26.70 36.33
CA LEU A 87 -14.70 -28.05 36.36
C LEU A 87 -14.30 -28.82 37.62
N ILE A 88 -13.08 -28.64 38.11
CA ILE A 88 -12.62 -29.30 39.34
C ILE A 88 -13.38 -28.77 40.55
N ASP A 89 -13.71 -27.48 40.55
CA ASP A 89 -14.39 -26.81 41.66
C ASP A 89 -15.91 -27.06 41.67
N THR A 90 -16.50 -27.44 40.53
CA THR A 90 -17.96 -27.57 40.35
C THR A 90 -18.46 -29.01 40.22
N LEU A 91 -17.64 -29.93 39.73
CA LEU A 91 -18.04 -31.33 39.52
C LEU A 91 -18.01 -32.17 40.81
N GLY A 92 -19.05 -32.99 40.99
CA GLY A 92 -19.14 -34.05 41.97
C GLY A 92 -19.51 -35.42 41.38
N PRO A 93 -19.52 -36.48 42.20
CA PRO A 93 -19.77 -37.86 41.74
C PRO A 93 -21.15 -38.10 41.11
N ASP A 94 -22.14 -37.32 41.53
CA ASP A 94 -23.54 -37.43 41.10
C ASP A 94 -23.86 -36.57 39.87
N ASP A 95 -22.88 -35.78 39.41
CA ASP A 95 -23.01 -35.00 38.19
C ASP A 95 -23.04 -35.87 36.94
N ARG A 96 -23.61 -35.29 35.88
CA ARG A 96 -23.73 -35.91 34.57
C ARG A 96 -23.03 -35.00 33.57
N LEU A 97 -21.86 -35.45 33.11
CA LEU A 97 -20.97 -34.69 32.23
C LEU A 97 -21.19 -35.10 30.78
N LEU A 98 -21.53 -34.15 29.93
CA LEU A 98 -21.58 -34.32 28.48
C LEU A 98 -20.36 -33.66 27.85
N VAL A 99 -19.51 -34.45 27.19
CA VAL A 99 -18.36 -33.96 26.44
C VAL A 99 -18.74 -33.85 24.97
N ILE A 100 -18.58 -32.67 24.38
CA ILE A 100 -19.02 -32.34 23.03
C ILE A 100 -17.85 -31.97 22.13
N ASP A 101 -17.84 -32.50 20.91
CA ASP A 101 -16.91 -32.10 19.85
C ASP A 101 -17.61 -32.06 18.48
N ASP A 102 -17.08 -31.33 17.51
CA ASP A 102 -17.62 -31.36 16.14
C ASP A 102 -17.22 -32.65 15.39
N VAL A 103 -16.03 -33.18 15.65
CA VAL A 103 -15.54 -34.43 15.09
C VAL A 103 -14.79 -35.30 16.09
N PHE A 104 -15.28 -36.52 16.29
CA PHE A 104 -14.52 -37.59 16.93
C PHE A 104 -13.67 -38.31 15.86
N ASP A 105 -12.45 -37.81 15.65
CA ASP A 105 -11.47 -38.40 14.73
C ASP A 105 -10.62 -39.46 15.44
N SER A 106 -9.43 -39.10 15.93
CA SER A 106 -8.53 -40.05 16.60
C SER A 106 -8.96 -40.45 18.02
N GLY A 107 -9.90 -39.71 18.64
CA GLY A 107 -10.34 -39.87 20.03
C GLY A 107 -9.36 -39.37 21.10
N ARG A 108 -8.12 -39.03 20.73
CA ARG A 108 -7.03 -38.70 21.67
C ARG A 108 -7.30 -37.45 22.50
N SER A 109 -7.93 -36.43 21.94
CA SER A 109 -8.22 -35.17 22.65
C SER A 109 -9.19 -35.40 23.82
N ILE A 110 -10.26 -36.15 23.57
CA ILE A 110 -11.26 -36.49 24.59
C ILE A 110 -10.66 -37.46 25.62
N GLU A 111 -9.87 -38.45 25.19
CA GLU A 111 -9.19 -39.36 26.12
C GLU A 111 -8.23 -38.61 27.06
N ALA A 112 -7.44 -37.68 26.53
CA ALA A 112 -6.54 -36.85 27.32
C ALA A 112 -7.30 -35.93 28.28
N PHE A 113 -8.39 -35.30 27.81
CA PHE A 113 -9.28 -34.51 28.65
C PHE A 113 -9.85 -35.33 29.82
N LEU A 114 -10.45 -36.49 29.54
CA LEU A 114 -11.05 -37.34 30.57
C LEU A 114 -10.00 -37.88 31.55
N ARG A 115 -8.80 -38.24 31.06
CA ARG A 115 -7.70 -38.67 31.92
C ARG A 115 -7.27 -37.56 32.86
N GLU A 116 -7.03 -36.36 32.34
CA GLU A 116 -6.59 -35.23 33.15
C GLU A 116 -7.66 -34.81 34.16
N LEU A 117 -8.93 -34.79 33.73
CA LEU A 117 -10.06 -34.50 34.60
C LEU A 117 -10.17 -35.53 35.73
N ALA A 118 -10.07 -36.82 35.43
CA ALA A 118 -10.10 -37.88 36.44
C ALA A 118 -8.94 -37.78 37.43
N LEU A 119 -7.72 -37.44 36.96
CA LEU A 119 -6.55 -37.25 37.82
C LEU A 119 -6.73 -36.09 38.81
N ARG A 120 -7.40 -35.01 38.38
CA ARG A 120 -7.60 -33.80 39.19
C ARG A 120 -8.83 -33.88 40.10
N CYS A 121 -9.96 -34.35 39.59
CA CYS A 121 -11.19 -34.52 40.36
C CYS A 121 -11.10 -35.69 41.36
N ARG A 122 -10.26 -36.71 41.08
CA ARG A 122 -10.09 -37.90 41.93
C ARG A 122 -11.45 -38.53 42.30
N HIS A 123 -11.81 -38.54 43.58
CA HIS A 123 -13.06 -39.10 44.08
C HIS A 123 -14.30 -38.34 43.61
N ASN A 124 -14.15 -37.09 43.16
CA ASN A 124 -15.24 -36.24 42.67
C ASN A 124 -15.51 -36.42 41.17
N MET A 125 -14.79 -37.31 40.48
CA MET A 125 -15.03 -37.56 39.05
C MET A 125 -16.48 -38.04 38.83
N PRO A 126 -17.26 -37.38 37.95
CA PRO A 126 -18.63 -37.78 37.64
C PRO A 126 -18.71 -39.22 37.15
N ARG A 127 -19.69 -39.98 37.63
CA ARG A 127 -19.94 -41.36 37.15
C ARG A 127 -20.70 -41.38 35.82
N GLY A 128 -21.50 -40.35 35.56
CA GLY A 128 -22.32 -40.21 34.35
C GLY A 128 -21.63 -39.41 33.26
N VAL A 129 -20.54 -39.92 32.69
CA VAL A 129 -19.88 -39.27 31.53
C VAL A 129 -20.45 -39.82 30.22
N ARG A 130 -20.80 -38.92 29.30
CA ARG A 130 -21.21 -39.23 27.93
C ARG A 130 -20.45 -38.36 26.93
N ILE A 131 -20.23 -38.89 25.73
CA ILE A 131 -19.55 -38.20 24.63
C ILE A 131 -20.54 -38.02 23.48
N ALA A 132 -20.70 -36.78 23.00
CA ALA A 132 -21.51 -36.45 21.85
C ALA A 132 -20.65 -35.77 20.78
N THR A 133 -20.83 -36.15 19.52
CA THR A 133 -20.12 -35.49 18.42
C THR A 133 -20.98 -35.33 17.17
N VAL A 134 -20.72 -34.35 16.33
CA VAL A 134 -21.47 -34.26 15.06
C VAL A 134 -21.02 -35.35 14.09
N TYR A 135 -19.70 -35.54 13.93
CA TYR A 135 -19.12 -36.53 13.03
C TYR A 135 -18.26 -37.55 13.79
N TYR A 136 -18.49 -38.84 13.54
CA TYR A 136 -17.65 -39.93 14.05
C TYR A 136 -16.87 -40.63 12.93
N LYS A 137 -15.55 -40.74 13.08
CA LYS A 137 -14.64 -41.43 12.14
C LYS A 137 -14.12 -42.76 12.73
N PRO A 138 -14.89 -43.86 12.63
CA PRO A 138 -14.57 -45.11 13.33
C PRO A 138 -13.23 -45.72 12.89
N THR A 139 -12.82 -45.57 11.63
CA THR A 139 -11.57 -46.17 11.13
C THR A 139 -10.33 -45.40 11.56
N ARG A 140 -10.49 -44.13 11.97
CA ARG A 140 -9.41 -43.24 12.41
C ARG A 140 -9.27 -43.18 13.93
N ASN A 141 -10.23 -43.72 14.68
CA ASN A 141 -10.17 -43.79 16.13
C ASN A 141 -8.99 -44.64 16.60
N ARG A 142 -8.18 -44.07 17.51
CA ARG A 142 -6.99 -44.71 18.09
C ARG A 142 -7.13 -44.98 19.59
N THR A 143 -8.32 -44.80 20.14
CA THR A 143 -8.63 -44.97 21.57
C THR A 143 -9.68 -46.04 21.77
N ALA A 144 -9.86 -46.50 23.01
CA ALA A 144 -10.95 -47.40 23.37
C ALA A 144 -12.31 -46.68 23.48
N LEU A 145 -12.31 -45.33 23.49
CA LEU A 145 -13.51 -44.52 23.61
C LEU A 145 -14.35 -44.57 22.32
N LYS A 146 -15.67 -44.46 22.49
CA LYS A 146 -16.63 -44.26 21.40
C LYS A 146 -17.63 -43.17 21.80
N PRO A 147 -18.06 -42.31 20.88
CA PRO A 147 -19.14 -41.39 21.16
C PRO A 147 -20.43 -42.15 21.47
N ASP A 148 -21.13 -41.73 22.52
CA ASP A 148 -22.46 -42.24 22.87
C ASP A 148 -23.52 -41.69 21.90
N PHE A 149 -23.31 -40.49 21.38
CA PHE A 149 -24.19 -39.82 20.43
C PHE A 149 -23.39 -39.28 19.24
N PHE A 150 -23.83 -39.58 18.01
CA PHE A 150 -23.28 -38.97 16.81
C PHE A 150 -24.31 -38.82 15.69
N VAL A 151 -24.24 -37.72 14.94
CA VAL A 151 -25.19 -37.46 13.85
C VAL A 151 -24.78 -38.20 12.58
N HIS A 152 -23.49 -38.13 12.25
CA HIS A 152 -22.94 -38.72 11.03
C HIS A 152 -21.79 -39.67 11.34
N GLN A 153 -21.69 -40.74 10.55
CA GLN A 153 -20.53 -41.64 10.53
C GLN A 153 -19.85 -41.53 9.15
N SER A 154 -18.62 -41.05 9.10
CA SER A 154 -17.89 -40.82 7.85
C SER A 154 -16.38 -40.79 8.06
N ASP A 155 -15.61 -41.30 7.10
CA ASP A 155 -14.15 -41.20 7.09
C ASP A 155 -13.63 -40.14 6.11
N ALA A 156 -14.53 -39.40 5.46
CA ALA A 156 -14.18 -38.34 4.51
C ALA A 156 -13.32 -37.25 5.16
N TRP A 157 -12.53 -36.54 4.36
CA TRP A 157 -11.88 -35.32 4.81
C TRP A 157 -12.95 -34.24 5.00
N LEU A 158 -13.16 -33.78 6.23
CA LEU A 158 -14.16 -32.78 6.56
C LEU A 158 -13.48 -31.42 6.68
N VAL A 159 -14.12 -30.37 6.18
CA VAL A 159 -13.69 -28.98 6.36
C VAL A 159 -14.84 -28.23 7.03
N PHE A 160 -14.64 -27.85 8.29
CA PHE A 160 -15.66 -27.21 9.10
C PHE A 160 -15.80 -25.71 8.78
N PRO A 161 -16.93 -25.07 9.08
CA PRO A 161 -17.20 -23.67 8.72
C PRO A 161 -16.11 -22.70 9.19
N HIS A 162 -15.61 -22.89 10.41
CA HIS A 162 -14.62 -22.04 11.06
C HIS A 162 -13.16 -22.27 10.57
N GLU A 163 -12.92 -23.27 9.73
CA GLU A 163 -11.58 -23.59 9.22
C GLU A 163 -11.28 -22.81 7.94
N VAL A 164 -10.24 -21.97 7.99
CA VAL A 164 -9.64 -21.30 6.81
C VAL A 164 -8.16 -21.63 6.64
N ASN A 165 -7.49 -21.97 7.74
CA ASN A 165 -6.08 -22.35 7.74
C ASN A 165 -5.90 -23.73 7.07
N GLY A 166 -5.00 -23.83 6.09
CA GLY A 166 -4.74 -25.05 5.33
C GLY A 166 -5.60 -25.23 4.06
N LEU A 167 -6.42 -24.23 3.70
CA LEU A 167 -7.15 -24.18 2.43
C LEU A 167 -6.44 -23.23 1.45
N THR A 168 -6.49 -23.57 0.16
CA THR A 168 -6.07 -22.67 -0.92
C THR A 168 -7.08 -21.52 -1.11
N LEU A 169 -6.66 -20.41 -1.73
CA LEU A 169 -7.57 -19.29 -2.03
C LEU A 169 -8.73 -19.70 -2.93
N ASP A 170 -8.52 -20.61 -3.88
CA ASP A 170 -9.58 -21.10 -4.76
C ASP A 170 -10.58 -22.00 -4.01
N GLU A 171 -10.10 -22.83 -3.07
CA GLU A 171 -10.98 -23.58 -2.18
C GLU A 171 -11.82 -22.64 -1.29
N ILE A 172 -11.21 -21.57 -0.76
CA ILE A 172 -11.90 -20.56 0.03
C ILE A 172 -12.95 -19.82 -0.82
N ARG A 173 -12.60 -19.36 -2.03
CA ARG A 173 -13.53 -18.68 -2.94
C ARG A 173 -14.72 -19.57 -3.33
N ARG A 174 -14.46 -20.85 -3.60
CA ARG A 174 -15.47 -21.78 -4.09
C ARG A 174 -16.40 -22.29 -2.99
N HIS A 175 -15.88 -22.51 -1.79
CA HIS A 175 -16.61 -23.22 -0.73
C HIS A 175 -16.87 -22.37 0.53
N LYS A 176 -16.26 -21.19 0.66
CA LYS A 176 -16.39 -20.28 1.80
C LYS A 176 -16.46 -18.81 1.34
N PRO A 177 -17.45 -18.43 0.51
CA PRO A 177 -17.48 -17.13 -0.16
C PRO A 177 -17.49 -15.93 0.80
N GLU A 178 -18.09 -16.07 1.99
CA GLU A 178 -18.09 -15.04 3.03
C GLU A 178 -16.68 -14.82 3.60
N ALA A 179 -15.94 -15.91 3.85
CA ALA A 179 -14.55 -15.82 4.27
C ALA A 179 -13.68 -15.26 3.15
N ALA A 180 -13.94 -15.62 1.89
CA ALA A 180 -13.23 -15.08 0.74
C ALA A 180 -13.37 -13.55 0.63
N ALA A 181 -14.59 -13.01 0.84
CA ALA A 181 -14.85 -11.58 0.80
C ALA A 181 -14.15 -10.80 1.93
N ILE A 182 -13.95 -11.42 3.10
CA ILE A 182 -13.26 -10.81 4.25
C ILE A 182 -11.73 -10.95 4.10
N LEU A 183 -11.25 -12.11 3.65
CA LEU A 183 -9.84 -12.41 3.45
C LEU A 183 -9.23 -11.66 2.25
N GLN A 184 -10.05 -11.09 1.35
CA GLN A 184 -9.61 -10.15 0.31
C GLN A 184 -8.90 -8.89 0.87
N ARG A 185 -8.91 -8.68 2.19
CA ARG A 185 -8.11 -7.65 2.88
C ARG A 185 -6.77 -8.12 3.47
N ALA A 186 -6.36 -9.38 3.23
CA ALA A 186 -4.99 -9.79 3.56
C ALA A 186 -4.05 -9.32 2.44
N PRO A 187 -2.90 -8.68 2.79
CA PRO A 187 -2.06 -8.01 1.81
C PRO A 187 -1.54 -9.00 0.77
N MET A 188 -1.37 -8.50 -0.46
CA MET A 188 -0.52 -9.16 -1.45
C MET A 188 0.77 -9.58 -0.76
N THR A 189 1.21 -10.81 -1.05
CA THR A 189 2.47 -11.36 -0.56
C THR A 189 3.55 -10.28 -0.64
N ASP A 190 4.10 -9.96 0.53
CA ASP A 190 5.18 -8.99 0.63
C ASP A 190 6.42 -9.52 -0.09
N PHE A 191 7.38 -8.65 -0.38
CA PHE A 191 8.57 -9.02 -1.13
C PHE A 191 9.44 -10.01 -0.35
N ALA A 192 9.95 -11.05 -1.01
CA ALA A 192 10.83 -12.03 -0.36
C ALA A 192 12.24 -11.47 -0.07
N SER A 193 12.64 -10.41 -0.77
CA SER A 193 13.89 -9.67 -0.56
C SER A 193 13.81 -8.25 -1.12
N ALA A 194 14.78 -7.40 -0.78
CA ALA A 194 14.92 -6.07 -1.38
C ALA A 194 15.17 -6.13 -2.90
N VAL A 195 15.81 -7.19 -3.40
CA VAL A 195 16.02 -7.42 -4.84
C VAL A 195 14.69 -7.69 -5.53
N ASP A 196 13.84 -8.55 -4.95
CA ASP A 196 12.50 -8.82 -5.51
C ASP A 196 11.63 -7.57 -5.52
N ARG A 197 11.77 -6.71 -4.50
CA ARG A 197 11.10 -5.40 -4.45
C ARG A 197 11.59 -4.46 -5.55
N ALA A 198 12.91 -4.36 -5.74
CA ALA A 198 13.50 -3.52 -6.78
C ALA A 198 13.10 -3.99 -8.20
N ASP A 199 13.11 -5.31 -8.44
CA ASP A 199 12.68 -5.90 -9.73
C ASP A 199 11.19 -5.64 -10.00
N PHE A 200 10.34 -5.73 -8.96
CA PHE A 200 8.94 -5.36 -9.06
C PHE A 200 8.74 -3.88 -9.37
N ILE A 201 9.46 -2.99 -8.67
CA ILE A 201 9.41 -1.53 -8.94
C ILE A 201 9.86 -1.24 -10.37
N ALA A 202 10.92 -1.89 -10.86
CA ALA A 202 11.47 -1.68 -12.19
C ALA A 202 10.47 -2.00 -13.31
N GLY A 203 9.64 -3.03 -13.12
CA GLY A 203 8.60 -3.39 -14.10
C GLY A 203 7.26 -2.67 -13.93
N LEU A 204 7.01 -2.05 -12.76
CA LEU A 204 5.72 -1.44 -12.44
C LEU A 204 5.44 -0.20 -13.31
N PRO A 205 4.37 -0.20 -14.13
CA PRO A 205 3.98 0.98 -14.89
C PRO A 205 3.62 2.14 -13.95
N LYS A 206 4.18 3.33 -14.22
CA LYS A 206 3.97 4.53 -13.40
C LYS A 206 3.99 5.80 -14.25
N ALA A 207 3.54 6.91 -13.66
CA ALA A 207 3.70 8.26 -14.20
C ALA A 207 4.65 9.07 -13.33
N GLU A 208 5.33 10.04 -13.93
CA GLU A 208 6.12 11.03 -13.22
C GLU A 208 5.50 12.42 -13.43
N LEU A 209 5.11 13.09 -12.35
CA LEU A 209 4.28 14.30 -12.37
C LEU A 209 5.01 15.56 -11.88
N HIS A 210 6.25 15.38 -11.43
CA HIS A 210 7.08 16.42 -10.84
C HIS A 210 8.52 16.12 -11.22
N LEU A 211 8.99 16.86 -12.21
CA LEU A 211 10.34 16.76 -12.74
C LEU A 211 10.69 18.05 -13.46
N HIS A 212 11.76 18.71 -13.04
CA HIS A 212 12.36 19.83 -13.76
C HIS A 212 13.29 19.31 -14.83
N ILE A 213 13.10 19.74 -16.08
CA ILE A 213 13.89 19.19 -17.19
C ILE A 213 15.36 19.57 -17.06
N GLU A 214 15.65 20.77 -16.59
CA GLU A 214 16.99 21.25 -16.30
C GLU A 214 17.64 20.45 -15.16
N GLY A 215 16.83 19.90 -14.25
CA GLY A 215 17.21 18.98 -13.17
C GLY A 215 17.69 17.61 -13.64
N SER A 216 17.49 17.30 -14.92
CA SER A 216 17.99 16.08 -15.56
C SER A 216 19.36 16.24 -16.23
N LEU A 217 20.00 17.40 -16.09
CA LEU A 217 21.30 17.70 -16.70
C LEU A 217 22.44 16.94 -16.01
N GLU A 218 22.72 15.74 -16.51
CA GLU A 218 23.81 14.91 -16.04
C GLU A 218 25.18 15.60 -16.21
N PRO A 219 26.11 15.45 -15.25
CA PRO A 219 27.45 16.03 -15.33
C PRO A 219 28.19 15.73 -16.65
N GLU A 220 28.06 14.52 -17.19
CA GLU A 220 28.64 14.17 -18.50
C GLU A 220 28.07 15.02 -19.64
N MET A 221 26.76 15.29 -19.63
CA MET A 221 26.10 16.15 -20.62
C MET A 221 26.50 17.61 -20.41
N LEU A 222 26.58 18.10 -19.17
CA LEU A 222 27.06 19.44 -18.84
C LEU A 222 28.39 19.75 -19.54
N PHE A 223 29.39 18.85 -19.43
CA PHE A 223 30.68 19.00 -20.10
C PHE A 223 30.59 18.93 -21.63
N ALA A 224 29.76 18.02 -22.16
CA ALA A 224 29.57 17.89 -23.60
C ALA A 224 28.97 19.16 -24.22
N LEU A 225 27.97 19.74 -23.57
CA LEU A 225 27.30 20.98 -23.98
C LEU A 225 28.19 22.20 -23.77
N ALA A 226 28.92 22.29 -22.65
CA ALA A 226 29.92 23.34 -22.41
C ALA A 226 30.93 23.41 -23.55
N LYS A 227 31.45 22.25 -23.97
CA LYS A 227 32.36 22.14 -25.12
C LYS A 227 31.67 22.52 -26.44
N ARG A 228 30.45 22.03 -26.67
CA ARG A 228 29.68 22.31 -27.90
C ARG A 228 29.43 23.81 -28.10
N ASN A 229 29.11 24.50 -27.01
CA ASN A 229 28.69 25.89 -27.03
C ASN A 229 29.80 26.88 -26.63
N ALA A 230 31.03 26.39 -26.42
CA ALA A 230 32.17 27.19 -25.98
C ALA A 230 31.89 28.00 -24.69
N VAL A 231 31.15 27.39 -23.75
CA VAL A 231 30.84 27.96 -22.44
C VAL A 231 31.85 27.45 -21.42
N ALA A 232 32.45 28.35 -20.65
CA ALA A 232 33.30 27.96 -19.52
C ALA A 232 32.43 27.57 -18.32
N ILE A 233 32.75 26.44 -17.69
CA ILE A 233 32.13 25.96 -16.45
C ILE A 233 33.19 25.91 -15.34
N PRO A 234 32.85 26.17 -14.07
CA PRO A 234 33.83 26.29 -12.98
C PRO A 234 34.26 24.92 -12.41
N PHE A 235 34.21 23.85 -13.21
CA PHE A 235 34.50 22.49 -12.77
C PHE A 235 35.57 21.87 -13.66
N GLU A 236 36.54 21.22 -13.02
CA GLU A 236 37.69 20.62 -13.73
C GLU A 236 37.38 19.22 -14.26
N SER A 237 36.41 18.52 -13.67
CA SER A 237 35.98 17.18 -14.10
C SER A 237 34.54 16.86 -13.71
N VAL A 238 34.01 15.76 -14.26
CA VAL A 238 32.70 15.19 -13.92
C VAL A 238 32.61 14.83 -12.44
N GLU A 239 33.68 14.27 -11.87
CA GLU A 239 33.78 13.93 -10.46
C GLU A 239 33.74 15.17 -9.56
N ALA A 240 34.33 16.28 -10.01
CA ALA A 240 34.27 17.55 -9.28
C ALA A 240 32.84 18.12 -9.23
N VAL A 241 32.07 17.98 -10.32
CA VAL A 241 30.64 18.35 -10.34
C VAL A 241 29.86 17.48 -9.35
N ARG A 242 30.04 16.16 -9.40
CA ARG A 242 29.35 15.23 -8.48
C ARG A 242 29.68 15.52 -7.02
N ALA A 243 30.93 15.86 -6.70
CA ALA A 243 31.34 16.24 -5.36
C ALA A 243 30.72 17.56 -4.88
N ALA A 244 30.30 18.43 -5.80
CA ALA A 244 29.60 19.67 -5.47
C ALA A 244 28.11 19.46 -5.16
N TYR A 245 27.53 18.28 -5.44
CA TYR A 245 26.12 17.95 -5.17
C TYR A 245 25.87 17.49 -3.71
N GLU A 246 26.58 18.12 -2.78
CA GLU A 246 26.38 18.02 -1.34
C GLU A 246 25.79 19.35 -0.87
N PHE A 247 24.46 19.39 -0.71
CA PHE A 247 23.71 20.61 -0.41
C PHE A 247 23.37 20.69 1.08
N SER A 248 23.22 21.91 1.61
CA SER A 248 22.75 22.12 2.99
C SER A 248 21.29 22.61 3.07
N ASN A 249 20.72 23.04 1.94
CA ASN A 249 19.37 23.60 1.80
C ASN A 249 19.02 23.77 0.31
N LEU A 250 17.78 24.18 0.00
CA LEU A 250 17.31 24.45 -1.37
C LEU A 250 18.13 25.52 -2.12
N GLN A 251 18.57 26.59 -1.44
CA GLN A 251 19.31 27.68 -2.10
C GLN A 251 20.70 27.24 -2.58
N ASP A 252 21.43 26.44 -1.78
CA ASP A 252 22.74 25.89 -2.17
C ASP A 252 22.63 25.06 -3.46
N PHE A 253 21.54 24.31 -3.61
CA PHE A 253 21.22 23.57 -4.83
C PHE A 253 20.92 24.50 -6.00
N LEU A 254 20.04 25.48 -5.82
CA LEU A 254 19.62 26.40 -6.88
C LEU A 254 20.80 27.18 -7.48
N ASP A 255 21.80 27.54 -6.68
CA ASP A 255 23.00 28.22 -7.16
C ASP A 255 23.76 27.38 -8.20
N ILE A 256 23.89 26.06 -7.97
CA ILE A 256 24.56 25.13 -8.89
C ILE A 256 23.64 24.77 -10.07
N TYR A 257 22.34 24.63 -9.83
CA TYR A 257 21.32 24.37 -10.84
C TYR A 257 21.29 25.46 -11.92
N TYR A 258 21.15 26.73 -11.54
CA TYR A 258 21.15 27.86 -12.49
C TYR A 258 22.50 28.04 -13.19
N GLN A 259 23.60 27.73 -12.50
CA GLN A 259 24.91 27.69 -13.14
C GLN A 259 24.99 26.59 -14.21
N GLY A 260 24.44 25.41 -13.94
CA GLY A 260 24.37 24.30 -14.90
C GLY A 260 23.64 24.68 -16.18
N MET A 261 22.53 25.43 -16.06
CA MET A 261 21.76 25.91 -17.22
C MET A 261 22.58 26.75 -18.20
N SER A 262 23.72 27.31 -17.80
CA SER A 262 24.55 28.17 -18.65
C SER A 262 25.03 27.47 -19.93
N VAL A 263 25.09 26.13 -19.96
CA VAL A 263 25.50 25.37 -21.14
C VAL A 263 24.36 25.16 -22.15
N LEU A 264 23.10 25.41 -21.77
CA LEU A 264 21.93 25.30 -22.62
C LEU A 264 21.75 26.61 -23.40
N GLN A 265 22.00 26.58 -24.71
CA GLN A 265 22.12 27.77 -25.57
C GLN A 265 21.26 27.67 -26.84
N THR A 266 21.11 26.47 -27.39
CA THR A 266 20.51 26.18 -28.68
C THR A 266 19.35 25.21 -28.53
N GLU A 267 18.46 25.18 -29.53
CA GLU A 267 17.28 24.29 -29.54
C GLU A 267 17.70 22.81 -29.44
N GLN A 268 18.87 22.47 -30.01
CA GLN A 268 19.42 21.12 -29.94
C GLN A 268 19.87 20.74 -28.53
N ASP A 269 20.30 21.69 -27.69
CA ASP A 269 20.66 21.42 -26.30
C ASP A 269 19.45 20.97 -25.49
N PHE A 270 18.33 21.71 -25.62
CA PHE A 270 17.07 21.36 -24.98
C PHE A 270 16.47 20.06 -25.52
N PHE A 271 16.59 19.81 -26.82
CA PHE A 271 16.21 18.52 -27.41
C PHE A 271 17.01 17.36 -26.82
N ASP A 272 18.34 17.47 -26.78
CA ASP A 272 19.22 16.40 -26.31
C ASP A 272 19.00 16.10 -24.82
N LEU A 273 18.84 17.13 -24.00
CA LEU A 273 18.51 17.02 -22.58
C LEU A 273 17.18 16.28 -22.38
N THR A 274 16.12 16.77 -23.02
CA THR A 274 14.78 16.18 -22.90
C THR A 274 14.74 14.74 -23.42
N ALA A 275 15.41 14.47 -24.54
CA ALA A 275 15.48 13.12 -25.11
C ALA A 275 16.24 12.15 -24.19
N ALA A 276 17.31 12.61 -23.52
CA ALA A 276 18.06 11.79 -22.56
C ALA A 276 17.20 11.45 -21.33
N TYR A 277 16.48 12.42 -20.76
CA TYR A 277 15.52 12.16 -19.70
C TYR A 277 14.44 11.16 -20.13
N LEU A 278 13.81 11.36 -21.28
CA LEU A 278 12.73 10.47 -21.76
C LEU A 278 13.21 9.04 -22.02
N ALA A 279 14.50 8.85 -22.34
CA ALA A 279 15.09 7.52 -22.44
C ALA A 279 15.25 6.85 -21.07
N ARG A 280 15.63 7.61 -20.02
CA ARG A 280 15.66 7.13 -18.63
C ARG A 280 14.28 6.81 -18.09
N ALA A 281 13.31 7.71 -18.31
CA ALA A 281 11.92 7.50 -17.91
C ALA A 281 11.33 6.23 -18.53
N GLU A 282 11.56 5.99 -19.83
CA GLU A 282 11.11 4.74 -20.47
C GLU A 282 11.74 3.50 -19.83
N ALA A 283 13.05 3.54 -19.55
CA ALA A 283 13.77 2.45 -18.89
C ALA A 283 13.23 2.16 -17.47
N ASP A 284 12.69 3.18 -16.81
CA ASP A 284 12.07 3.08 -15.48
C ASP A 284 10.58 2.68 -15.51
N ALA A 285 10.09 2.20 -16.67
CA ALA A 285 8.70 1.85 -16.94
C ALA A 285 7.71 3.01 -16.75
N VAL A 286 8.19 4.26 -16.87
CA VAL A 286 7.33 5.45 -16.90
C VAL A 286 6.57 5.50 -18.22
N ARG A 287 5.24 5.67 -18.15
CA ARG A 287 4.34 5.71 -19.32
C ARG A 287 3.75 7.09 -19.59
N HIS A 288 3.87 7.97 -18.61
CA HIS A 288 3.44 9.35 -18.70
C HIS A 288 4.37 10.26 -17.90
N VAL A 289 4.77 11.39 -18.47
CA VAL A 289 5.59 12.40 -17.80
C VAL A 289 4.90 13.76 -17.85
N GLU A 290 4.88 14.50 -16.75
CA GLU A 290 4.54 15.92 -16.73
C GLU A 290 5.79 16.69 -16.34
N ILE A 291 6.35 17.40 -17.32
CA ILE A 291 7.67 18.00 -17.22
C ILE A 291 7.53 19.49 -16.92
N PHE A 292 8.30 19.96 -15.94
CA PHE A 292 8.49 21.35 -15.58
C PHE A 292 9.68 21.92 -16.37
N PHE A 293 9.58 23.20 -16.73
CA PHE A 293 10.70 23.95 -17.30
C PHE A 293 10.60 25.42 -16.90
N ASP A 294 11.75 26.08 -16.80
CA ASP A 294 11.93 27.42 -16.22
C ASP A 294 12.36 28.44 -17.28
N PRO A 295 11.44 28.99 -18.10
CA PRO A 295 11.81 29.93 -19.16
C PRO A 295 12.62 31.12 -18.64
N GLN A 296 12.31 31.62 -17.43
CA GLN A 296 12.98 32.78 -16.84
C GLN A 296 14.47 32.52 -16.57
N GLY A 297 14.87 31.29 -16.22
CA GLY A 297 16.26 30.90 -16.04
C GLY A 297 17.04 30.80 -17.37
N HIS A 298 16.39 31.06 -18.50
CA HIS A 298 16.97 30.99 -19.84
C HIS A 298 16.88 32.32 -20.58
N THR A 299 15.73 32.98 -20.53
CA THR A 299 15.51 34.27 -21.19
C THR A 299 16.37 35.38 -20.60
N GLU A 300 16.63 35.37 -19.29
CA GLU A 300 17.56 36.31 -18.65
C GLU A 300 19.00 36.18 -19.17
N ARG A 301 19.37 34.99 -19.65
CA ARG A 301 20.68 34.67 -20.24
C ARG A 301 20.74 34.97 -21.74
N GLY A 302 19.66 35.50 -22.32
CA GLY A 302 19.57 35.82 -23.75
C GLY A 302 19.15 34.65 -24.64
N VAL A 303 18.74 33.51 -24.07
CA VAL A 303 18.18 32.39 -24.84
C VAL A 303 16.69 32.65 -25.06
N ALA A 304 16.27 32.77 -26.31
CA ALA A 304 14.87 33.07 -26.62
C ALA A 304 13.93 31.96 -26.16
N PHE A 305 12.73 32.31 -25.67
CA PHE A 305 11.69 31.36 -25.25
C PHE A 305 11.42 30.27 -26.30
N ALA A 306 11.36 30.68 -27.58
CA ALA A 306 11.16 29.80 -28.74
C ALA A 306 12.22 28.67 -28.85
N VAL A 307 13.46 28.96 -28.47
CA VAL A 307 14.58 28.00 -28.52
C VAL A 307 14.40 26.92 -27.47
N VAL A 308 14.00 27.31 -26.25
CA VAL A 308 13.74 26.40 -25.13
C VAL A 308 12.58 25.47 -25.48
N ILE A 309 11.42 26.04 -25.75
CA ILE A 309 10.19 25.26 -25.97
C ILE A 309 10.27 24.43 -27.25
N GLY A 310 10.94 24.92 -28.29
CA GLY A 310 11.13 24.20 -29.54
C GLY A 310 11.90 22.89 -29.35
N GLY A 311 12.98 22.93 -28.57
CA GLY A 311 13.80 21.75 -28.29
C GLY A 311 13.06 20.71 -27.46
N ILE A 312 12.39 21.16 -26.39
CA ILE A 312 11.57 20.30 -25.52
C ILE A 312 10.44 19.66 -26.31
N ALA A 313 9.63 20.45 -27.02
CA ALA A 313 8.47 19.97 -27.77
C ALA A 313 8.85 18.90 -28.81
N ARG A 314 9.95 19.12 -29.54
CA ARG A 314 10.45 18.14 -30.53
C ARG A 314 10.85 16.82 -29.89
N ALA A 315 11.45 16.84 -28.70
CA ALA A 315 11.83 15.61 -28.00
C ALA A 315 10.60 14.87 -27.44
N LEU A 316 9.61 15.60 -26.93
CA LEU A 316 8.33 15.03 -26.46
C LEU A 316 7.57 14.35 -27.59
N ASP A 317 7.47 14.99 -28.76
CA ASP A 317 6.85 14.41 -29.95
C ASP A 317 7.55 13.11 -30.39
N ALA A 318 8.89 13.07 -30.32
CA ALA A 318 9.67 11.88 -30.64
C ALA A 318 9.44 10.74 -29.63
N ALA A 319 9.29 11.04 -28.33
CA ALA A 319 9.01 10.04 -27.30
C ALA A 319 7.58 9.49 -27.37
N ARG A 320 6.61 10.30 -27.83
CA ARG A 320 5.23 9.84 -28.05
C ARG A 320 5.16 8.64 -28.99
N ALA A 321 6.02 8.59 -30.02
CA ALA A 321 6.10 7.46 -30.94
C ALA A 321 6.60 6.17 -30.28
N ARG A 322 7.29 6.26 -29.12
CA ARG A 322 7.74 5.13 -28.29
C ARG A 322 6.73 4.75 -27.20
N GLY A 323 5.60 5.45 -27.10
CA GLY A 323 4.54 5.15 -26.14
C GLY A 323 4.70 5.81 -24.77
N VAL A 324 5.63 6.77 -24.62
CA VAL A 324 5.68 7.67 -23.46
C VAL A 324 4.88 8.92 -23.80
N THR A 325 3.76 9.12 -23.12
CA THR A 325 2.94 10.33 -23.27
C THR A 325 3.46 11.45 -22.37
N SER A 326 3.16 12.70 -22.69
CA SER A 326 3.65 13.82 -21.90
C SER A 326 2.65 14.97 -21.75
N ARG A 327 2.88 15.78 -20.72
CA ARG A 327 2.37 17.14 -20.55
C ARG A 327 3.53 18.08 -20.26
N LEU A 328 3.44 19.32 -20.71
CA LEU A 328 4.45 20.34 -20.44
C LEU A 328 3.87 21.43 -19.54
N ILE A 329 4.55 21.73 -18.45
CA ILE A 329 4.13 22.71 -17.46
C ILE A 329 5.22 23.77 -17.36
N MET A 330 4.84 25.01 -17.61
CA MET A 330 5.76 26.15 -17.58
C MET A 330 5.80 26.75 -16.19
N CYS A 331 6.96 26.79 -15.55
CA CYS A 331 7.07 27.30 -14.20
C CYS A 331 7.45 28.78 -14.15
N PHE A 332 7.00 29.44 -13.06
CA PHE A 332 7.41 30.78 -12.69
C PHE A 332 8.37 30.73 -11.50
N LEU A 333 9.50 31.43 -11.61
CA LEU A 333 10.50 31.49 -10.56
C LEU A 333 10.05 32.45 -9.45
N ARG A 334 9.69 31.90 -8.29
CA ARG A 334 8.99 32.67 -7.23
C ARG A 334 9.84 33.74 -6.53
N HIS A 335 11.16 33.64 -6.63
CA HIS A 335 12.09 34.63 -6.10
C HIS A 335 12.02 35.95 -6.89
N LEU A 336 11.66 35.90 -8.19
CA LEU A 336 11.41 37.07 -9.04
C LEU A 336 10.03 37.68 -8.78
N ASP A 337 9.77 38.90 -9.24
CA ASP A 337 8.46 39.54 -9.04
C ASP A 337 7.34 38.94 -9.92
N GLU A 338 6.07 39.20 -9.55
CA GLU A 338 4.93 38.73 -10.35
C GLU A 338 4.91 39.37 -11.75
N ALA A 339 5.51 40.55 -11.91
CA ALA A 339 5.58 41.22 -13.21
C ALA A 339 6.45 40.44 -14.21
N ALA A 340 7.55 39.84 -13.75
CA ALA A 340 8.36 38.93 -14.55
C ALA A 340 7.57 37.68 -14.96
N ALA A 341 6.76 37.11 -14.06
CA ALA A 341 5.90 35.97 -14.37
C ALA A 341 4.82 36.34 -15.42
N GLU A 342 4.19 37.51 -15.31
CA GLU A 342 3.25 38.02 -16.32
C GLU A 342 3.92 38.20 -17.69
N ALA A 343 5.14 38.73 -17.73
CA ALA A 343 5.91 38.87 -18.97
C ALA A 343 6.25 37.51 -19.58
N THR A 344 6.64 36.52 -18.77
CA THR A 344 6.86 35.14 -19.23
C THR A 344 5.57 34.51 -19.76
N LEU A 345 4.43 34.73 -19.11
CA LEU A 345 3.14 34.28 -19.63
C LEU A 345 2.77 34.94 -20.96
N ASP A 346 3.11 36.22 -21.16
CA ASP A 346 2.94 36.93 -22.44
C ASP A 346 3.77 36.27 -23.56
N GLU A 347 5.03 35.92 -23.28
CA GLU A 347 5.90 35.20 -24.22
C GLU A 347 5.38 33.80 -24.57
N ALA A 348 4.67 33.15 -23.63
CA ALA A 348 4.12 31.81 -23.78
C ALA A 348 2.83 31.76 -24.62
N LEU A 349 2.10 32.88 -24.79
CA LEU A 349 0.82 32.91 -25.51
C LEU A 349 0.82 32.26 -26.91
N PRO A 350 1.86 32.42 -27.74
CA PRO A 350 1.92 31.76 -29.06
C PRO A 350 2.07 30.24 -28.98
N TYR A 351 2.42 29.70 -27.80
CA TYR A 351 2.81 28.30 -27.59
C TYR A 351 1.83 27.51 -26.70
N LEU A 352 0.69 28.09 -26.33
CA LEU A 352 -0.32 27.43 -25.47
C LEU A 352 -0.87 26.11 -26.03
N ALA A 353 -0.66 25.80 -27.31
CA ALA A 353 -1.00 24.50 -27.87
C ALA A 353 -0.09 23.35 -27.38
N VAL A 354 1.08 23.70 -26.83
CA VAL A 354 2.10 22.76 -26.34
C VAL A 354 2.25 22.82 -24.82
N ILE A 355 1.79 23.91 -24.18
CA ILE A 355 1.84 24.10 -22.73
C ILE A 355 0.49 23.69 -22.14
N ASP A 356 0.49 22.71 -21.24
CA ASP A 356 -0.70 22.16 -20.61
C ASP A 356 -1.01 22.81 -19.25
N GLY A 357 -0.01 23.41 -18.60
CA GLY A 357 -0.15 24.03 -17.30
C GLY A 357 0.93 25.05 -16.97
N VAL A 358 0.76 25.72 -15.83
CA VAL A 358 1.78 26.55 -15.19
C VAL A 358 2.09 26.05 -13.77
N GLY A 359 3.35 26.21 -13.38
CA GLY A 359 3.88 25.89 -12.05
C GLY A 359 4.42 27.12 -11.33
N LEU A 360 4.73 26.97 -10.04
CA LEU A 360 5.45 27.94 -9.23
C LEU A 360 6.50 27.20 -8.41
N ASP A 361 7.77 27.56 -8.54
CA ASP A 361 8.92 26.88 -7.94
C ASP A 361 10.04 27.87 -7.61
N SER A 362 11.27 27.36 -7.45
CA SER A 362 12.43 28.08 -6.91
C SER A 362 12.29 28.39 -5.41
N SER A 363 13.17 29.24 -4.87
CA SER A 363 13.32 29.49 -3.43
C SER A 363 11.98 29.75 -2.73
N GLU A 364 11.52 28.83 -1.87
CA GLU A 364 10.18 28.89 -1.26
C GLU A 364 10.11 29.92 -0.12
N VAL A 365 11.02 29.83 0.84
CA VAL A 365 11.01 30.67 2.05
C VAL A 365 11.16 32.15 1.68
N GLY A 366 10.27 32.99 2.20
CA GLY A 366 10.24 34.43 1.91
C GLY A 366 9.48 34.83 0.63
N HIS A 367 9.03 33.85 -0.17
CA HIS A 367 8.33 34.10 -1.43
C HIS A 367 6.96 33.43 -1.46
N PRO A 368 5.95 33.93 -0.73
CA PRO A 368 4.65 33.25 -0.54
C PRO A 368 3.87 33.06 -1.85
N PRO A 369 3.09 31.96 -2.01
CA PRO A 369 2.27 31.73 -3.20
C PRO A 369 1.34 32.91 -3.53
N ALA A 370 0.75 33.56 -2.52
CA ALA A 370 -0.17 34.68 -2.74
C ALA A 370 0.42 35.85 -3.54
N LYS A 371 1.75 35.97 -3.65
CA LYS A 371 2.45 36.93 -4.50
C LYS A 371 2.10 36.79 -5.98
N PHE A 372 1.72 35.60 -6.44
CA PHE A 372 1.49 35.26 -7.86
C PHE A 372 0.00 35.07 -8.21
N ALA A 373 -0.89 35.61 -7.37
CA ALA A 373 -2.33 35.40 -7.51
C ALA A 373 -2.88 35.85 -8.87
N ARG A 374 -2.38 36.95 -9.44
CA ARG A 374 -2.90 37.51 -10.68
C ARG A 374 -2.49 36.69 -11.89
N VAL A 375 -1.20 36.32 -11.97
CA VAL A 375 -0.71 35.53 -13.10
C VAL A 375 -1.34 34.13 -13.11
N PHE A 376 -1.56 33.51 -11.94
CA PHE A 376 -2.29 32.24 -11.82
C PHE A 376 -3.77 32.37 -12.19
N ALA A 377 -4.45 33.44 -11.78
CA ALA A 377 -5.82 33.70 -12.21
C ALA A 377 -5.92 33.87 -13.74
N ARG A 378 -4.92 34.52 -14.34
CA ARG A 378 -4.81 34.68 -15.80
C ARG A 378 -4.53 33.35 -16.50
N ALA A 379 -3.62 32.53 -16.00
CA ALA A 379 -3.36 31.19 -16.52
C ALA A 379 -4.61 30.30 -16.48
N ARG A 380 -5.39 30.36 -15.38
CA ARG A 380 -6.70 29.69 -15.29
C ARG A 380 -7.66 30.14 -16.38
N ALA A 381 -7.74 31.44 -16.63
CA ALA A 381 -8.63 32.00 -17.66
C ALA A 381 -8.24 31.56 -19.08
N LEU A 382 -6.98 31.18 -19.28
CA LEU A 382 -6.47 30.57 -20.51
C LEU A 382 -6.73 29.06 -20.59
N GLY A 383 -7.30 28.44 -19.55
CA GLY A 383 -7.60 27.01 -19.49
C GLY A 383 -6.41 26.13 -19.11
N LEU A 384 -5.31 26.72 -18.64
CA LEU A 384 -4.12 26.00 -18.19
C LEU A 384 -4.36 25.33 -16.84
N LYS A 385 -3.73 24.17 -16.64
CA LYS A 385 -3.61 23.52 -15.33
C LYS A 385 -2.70 24.33 -14.42
N LEU A 386 -2.95 24.27 -13.12
CA LEU A 386 -2.22 25.05 -12.13
C LEU A 386 -1.61 24.12 -11.10
N VAL A 387 -0.30 24.21 -10.91
CA VAL A 387 0.43 23.50 -9.86
C VAL A 387 1.36 24.48 -9.13
N ALA A 388 1.80 24.13 -7.93
CA ALA A 388 2.74 24.97 -7.18
C ALA A 388 3.49 24.14 -6.14
N HIS A 389 4.79 24.40 -6.03
CA HIS A 389 5.59 23.98 -4.89
C HIS A 389 5.09 24.69 -3.65
N ALA A 390 4.62 23.91 -2.68
CA ALA A 390 4.13 24.43 -1.42
C ALA A 390 4.36 23.42 -0.30
N GLY A 391 4.94 23.88 0.80
CA GLY A 391 5.17 23.04 1.97
C GLY A 391 6.34 22.08 1.79
N GLU A 392 7.33 22.45 0.97
CA GLU A 392 8.62 21.77 0.91
C GLU A 392 9.49 22.27 2.09
N GLU A 393 9.90 23.54 2.03
CA GLU A 393 10.53 24.28 3.13
C GLU A 393 9.54 25.27 3.78
N GLY A 394 8.53 25.71 3.04
CA GLY A 394 7.52 26.68 3.45
C GLY A 394 6.52 26.14 4.48
N PRO A 395 5.89 27.01 5.28
CA PRO A 395 4.94 26.57 6.30
C PRO A 395 3.63 26.03 5.70
N PRO A 396 2.79 25.31 6.48
CA PRO A 396 1.43 24.91 6.07
C PRO A 396 0.58 26.04 5.47
N ALA A 397 0.79 27.28 5.92
CA ALA A 397 0.12 28.46 5.38
C ALA A 397 0.34 28.64 3.87
N TYR A 398 1.50 28.24 3.33
CA TYR A 398 1.76 28.32 1.90
C TYR A 398 0.94 27.29 1.13
N VAL A 399 0.74 26.10 1.69
CA VAL A 399 -0.16 25.10 1.10
C VAL A 399 -1.59 25.65 1.07
N HIS A 400 -2.04 26.31 2.15
CA HIS A 400 -3.32 27.02 2.15
C HIS A 400 -3.40 28.09 1.06
N GLU A 401 -2.39 28.95 0.91
CA GLU A 401 -2.37 29.97 -0.14
C GLU A 401 -2.38 29.37 -1.55
N ALA A 402 -1.63 28.28 -1.80
CA ALA A 402 -1.67 27.59 -3.08
C ALA A 402 -3.08 27.05 -3.39
N LEU A 403 -3.79 26.50 -2.39
CA LEU A 403 -5.15 25.99 -2.54
C LEU A 403 -6.21 27.09 -2.67
N ASP A 404 -6.12 28.16 -1.88
CA ASP A 404 -7.18 29.14 -1.70
C ASP A 404 -6.99 30.40 -2.56
N VAL A 405 -5.74 30.78 -2.80
CA VAL A 405 -5.39 31.99 -3.56
C VAL A 405 -5.04 31.65 -5.00
N LEU A 406 -4.11 30.69 -5.19
CA LEU A 406 -3.75 30.27 -6.55
C LEU A 406 -4.80 29.33 -7.15
N GLY A 407 -5.42 28.50 -6.30
CA GLY A 407 -6.44 27.50 -6.66
C GLY A 407 -5.88 26.37 -7.51
N VAL A 408 -4.72 25.84 -7.12
CA VAL A 408 -4.01 24.77 -7.84
C VAL A 408 -4.85 23.50 -7.98
N ASP A 409 -4.62 22.77 -9.06
CA ASP A 409 -5.17 21.43 -9.34
C ASP A 409 -4.38 20.34 -8.60
N ARG A 410 -3.11 20.60 -8.25
CA ARG A 410 -2.20 19.70 -7.54
C ARG A 410 -1.19 20.51 -6.71
N ILE A 411 -0.72 19.95 -5.60
CA ILE A 411 0.37 20.53 -4.79
C ILE A 411 1.65 19.76 -5.06
N ASP A 412 2.73 20.49 -5.26
CA ASP A 412 4.06 19.92 -5.40
C ASP A 412 4.79 19.90 -4.04
N HIS A 413 5.37 18.74 -3.70
CA HIS A 413 5.79 18.31 -2.36
C HIS A 413 4.64 18.17 -1.34
N GLY A 414 4.30 19.24 -0.61
CA GLY A 414 3.29 19.20 0.46
C GLY A 414 3.76 18.53 1.78
N ASN A 415 5.05 18.32 1.98
CA ASN A 415 5.61 17.64 3.16
C ASN A 415 5.15 18.24 4.49
N ARG A 416 5.28 19.57 4.59
CA ARG A 416 4.96 20.33 5.80
C ARG A 416 3.47 20.47 6.03
N ALA A 417 2.60 20.08 5.09
CA ALA A 417 1.15 20.04 5.31
C ALA A 417 0.76 19.17 6.52
N LEU A 418 1.57 18.15 6.83
CA LEU A 418 1.37 17.26 7.98
C LEU A 418 1.52 17.95 9.34
N GLU A 419 2.02 19.18 9.41
CA GLU A 419 2.10 19.98 10.64
C GLU A 419 0.72 20.58 11.03
N ASP A 420 -0.26 20.55 10.12
CA ASP A 420 -1.62 21.05 10.34
C ASP A 420 -2.66 19.94 10.08
N ALA A 421 -3.26 19.43 11.16
CA ALA A 421 -4.26 18.36 11.08
C ALA A 421 -5.52 18.74 10.29
N ALA A 422 -5.93 20.01 10.30
CA ALA A 422 -7.11 20.47 9.54
C ALA A 422 -6.79 20.51 8.04
N LEU A 423 -5.58 20.94 7.69
CA LEU A 423 -5.10 20.89 6.31
C LEU A 423 -5.00 19.44 5.79
N VAL A 424 -4.44 18.52 6.58
CA VAL A 424 -4.39 17.08 6.22
C VAL A 424 -5.79 16.53 5.94
N ALA A 425 -6.75 16.79 6.83
CA ALA A 425 -8.13 16.35 6.65
C ALA A 425 -8.77 16.93 5.38
N ARG A 426 -8.50 18.20 5.09
CA ARG A 426 -8.95 18.88 3.86
C ARG A 426 -8.37 18.22 2.61
N LEU A 427 -7.06 17.99 2.58
CA LEU A 427 -6.35 17.38 1.45
C LEU A 427 -6.86 15.96 1.18
N ALA A 428 -7.02 15.14 2.23
CA ALA A 428 -7.53 13.78 2.13
C ALA A 428 -8.98 13.75 1.61
N THR A 429 -9.86 14.58 2.18
CA THR A 429 -11.27 14.63 1.78
C THR A 429 -11.43 15.12 0.34
N GLY A 430 -10.59 16.07 -0.09
CA GLY A 430 -10.62 16.61 -1.45
C GLY A 430 -9.93 15.73 -2.49
N GLY A 431 -9.23 14.67 -2.07
CA GLY A 431 -8.40 13.86 -2.97
C GLY A 431 -7.29 14.67 -3.64
N MET A 432 -6.76 15.70 -2.95
CA MET A 432 -5.70 16.54 -3.50
C MET A 432 -4.42 15.72 -3.67
N CYS A 433 -3.89 15.69 -4.89
CA CYS A 433 -2.65 15.00 -5.19
C CYS A 433 -1.45 15.79 -4.65
N LEU A 434 -0.50 15.08 -4.04
CA LEU A 434 0.77 15.61 -3.55
C LEU A 434 1.92 14.93 -4.30
N THR A 435 2.73 15.68 -5.06
CA THR A 435 3.88 15.13 -5.79
C THR A 435 5.12 15.08 -4.91
N VAL A 436 5.32 13.95 -4.23
CA VAL A 436 6.35 13.80 -3.22
C VAL A 436 7.67 13.34 -3.85
N CYS A 437 8.79 13.92 -3.42
CA CYS A 437 10.11 13.71 -4.01
C CYS A 437 11.12 13.23 -2.95
N PRO A 438 11.15 11.92 -2.62
CA PRO A 438 11.89 11.43 -1.44
C PRO A 438 13.38 11.76 -1.41
N LEU A 439 14.10 11.54 -2.52
CA LEU A 439 15.53 11.82 -2.58
C LEU A 439 15.82 13.32 -2.57
N SER A 440 14.99 14.14 -3.21
CA SER A 440 15.05 15.61 -3.12
C SER A 440 14.92 16.07 -1.67
N ASN A 441 13.88 15.61 -0.97
CA ASN A 441 13.63 16.00 0.41
C ASN A 441 14.76 15.59 1.36
N HIS A 442 15.43 14.46 1.09
CA HIS A 442 16.62 14.07 1.82
C HIS A 442 17.85 14.92 1.46
N LYS A 443 18.13 15.10 0.18
CA LYS A 443 19.31 15.82 -0.31
C LYS A 443 19.29 17.32 -0.01
N LEU A 444 18.10 17.91 0.13
CA LEU A 444 17.91 19.31 0.52
C LEU A 444 17.76 19.50 2.04
N CYS A 445 17.98 18.45 2.84
CA CYS A 445 17.88 18.48 4.30
C CYS A 445 16.50 18.89 4.85
N VAL A 446 15.44 18.75 4.04
CA VAL A 446 14.05 18.84 4.50
C VAL A 446 13.71 17.64 5.39
N VAL A 447 14.33 16.49 5.10
CA VAL A 447 14.23 15.24 5.85
C VAL A 447 15.63 14.69 6.12
N ASP A 448 16.04 14.65 7.40
CA ASP A 448 17.36 14.17 7.80
C ASP A 448 17.59 12.67 7.50
N ASP A 449 16.53 11.85 7.62
CA ASP A 449 16.57 10.40 7.45
C ASP A 449 15.33 9.92 6.70
N LEU A 450 15.52 9.19 5.61
CA LEU A 450 14.42 8.60 4.82
C LEU A 450 13.55 7.64 5.65
N ALA A 451 14.06 7.05 6.73
CA ALA A 451 13.24 6.24 7.64
C ALA A 451 12.18 7.08 8.40
N ALA A 452 12.37 8.39 8.48
CA ALA A 452 11.43 9.35 9.05
C ALA A 452 10.61 10.12 7.99
N HIS A 453 10.73 9.73 6.71
CA HIS A 453 10.10 10.43 5.60
C HIS A 453 8.56 10.51 5.75
N PRO A 454 7.93 11.67 5.45
CA PRO A 454 6.50 11.89 5.69
C PRO A 454 5.55 10.99 4.89
N LEU A 455 6.02 10.36 3.80
CA LEU A 455 5.20 9.59 2.87
C LEU A 455 4.34 8.51 3.55
N ARG A 456 4.87 7.77 4.54
CA ARG A 456 4.08 6.76 5.29
C ARG A 456 2.89 7.41 5.99
N ARG A 457 3.13 8.54 6.69
CA ARG A 457 2.06 9.29 7.37
C ARG A 457 1.04 9.84 6.37
N MET A 458 1.48 10.23 5.17
CA MET A 458 0.57 10.67 4.11
C MET A 458 -0.35 9.53 3.65
N LEU A 459 0.20 8.33 3.41
CA LEU A 459 -0.58 7.15 3.03
C LEU A 459 -1.55 6.73 4.14
N ASP A 460 -1.09 6.69 5.39
CA ASP A 460 -1.91 6.34 6.56
C ASP A 460 -3.08 7.34 6.76
N ALA A 461 -2.86 8.61 6.43
CA ALA A 461 -3.87 9.67 6.47
C ALA A 461 -4.82 9.68 5.26
N GLY A 462 -4.64 8.78 4.29
CA GLY A 462 -5.45 8.70 3.07
C GLY A 462 -5.17 9.81 2.05
N LEU A 463 -4.00 10.44 2.11
CA LEU A 463 -3.59 11.43 1.12
C LEU A 463 -3.20 10.76 -0.21
N VAL A 464 -3.49 11.45 -1.32
CA VAL A 464 -3.13 10.99 -2.67
C VAL A 464 -1.69 11.38 -2.96
N ALA A 465 -0.74 10.72 -2.30
CA ALA A 465 0.68 10.97 -2.52
C ALA A 465 1.21 10.16 -3.72
N THR A 466 2.13 10.76 -4.49
CA THR A 466 2.90 10.12 -5.56
C THR A 466 4.39 10.12 -5.22
N VAL A 467 5.20 9.38 -5.99
CA VAL A 467 6.68 9.41 -5.86
C VAL A 467 7.28 9.90 -7.17
N ASN A 468 8.14 10.89 -7.08
CA ASN A 468 8.74 11.63 -8.19
C ASN A 468 10.23 11.88 -7.95
N SER A 469 10.98 12.18 -9.01
CA SER A 469 12.43 12.38 -8.90
C SER A 469 12.90 13.82 -8.82
N ASP A 470 12.05 14.80 -9.18
CA ASP A 470 12.37 16.22 -9.08
C ASP A 470 13.55 16.59 -10.00
N ASP A 471 14.76 16.77 -9.45
CA ASP A 471 16.01 16.97 -10.17
C ASP A 471 16.92 15.72 -10.11
N PRO A 472 16.66 14.67 -10.91
CA PRO A 472 17.27 13.35 -10.74
C PRO A 472 18.79 13.33 -10.87
N ALA A 473 19.37 14.23 -11.68
CA ALA A 473 20.83 14.32 -11.85
C ALA A 473 21.53 14.90 -10.60
N TYR A 474 20.80 15.65 -9.78
CA TYR A 474 21.31 16.33 -8.59
C TYR A 474 21.04 15.54 -7.32
N PHE A 475 19.89 14.85 -7.23
CA PHE A 475 19.45 14.17 -6.01
C PHE A 475 19.79 12.68 -5.94
N GLY A 476 20.56 12.18 -6.91
CA GLY A 476 21.15 10.85 -6.85
C GLY A 476 20.29 9.72 -7.42
N GLY A 477 19.22 10.05 -8.16
CA GLY A 477 18.48 9.04 -8.90
C GLY A 477 17.14 9.47 -9.48
N TYR A 478 16.75 8.76 -10.54
CA TYR A 478 15.46 8.89 -11.22
C TYR A 478 14.32 8.24 -10.41
N VAL A 479 13.11 8.20 -10.98
CA VAL A 479 11.90 7.79 -10.26
C VAL A 479 12.01 6.39 -9.65
N ASN A 480 12.62 5.41 -10.32
CA ASN A 480 12.79 4.08 -9.73
C ASN A 480 13.70 4.10 -8.50
N ALA A 481 14.77 4.90 -8.52
CA ALA A 481 15.64 5.05 -7.36
C ALA A 481 14.89 5.66 -6.17
N ASN A 482 13.99 6.62 -6.43
CA ASN A 482 13.12 7.20 -5.40
C ASN A 482 12.14 6.17 -4.82
N PHE A 483 11.49 5.37 -5.69
CA PHE A 483 10.61 4.29 -5.25
C PHE A 483 11.36 3.25 -4.41
N VAL A 484 12.54 2.81 -4.84
CA VAL A 484 13.37 1.84 -4.09
C VAL A 484 13.81 2.43 -2.76
N ALA A 485 14.38 3.63 -2.76
CA ALA A 485 14.89 4.27 -1.55
C ALA A 485 13.79 4.45 -0.48
N VAL A 486 12.62 4.95 -0.87
CA VAL A 486 11.53 5.18 0.08
C VAL A 486 10.84 3.88 0.50
N ALA A 487 10.75 2.89 -0.40
CA ALA A 487 10.17 1.59 -0.06
C ALA A 487 11.07 0.79 0.88
N ASP A 488 12.39 0.88 0.71
CA ASP A 488 13.38 0.27 1.60
C ASP A 488 13.38 0.97 2.97
N ALA A 489 13.41 2.30 3.00
CA ALA A 489 13.52 3.07 4.23
C ALA A 489 12.25 3.01 5.11
N LEU A 490 11.06 2.97 4.51
CA LEU A 490 9.79 2.94 5.23
C LEU A 490 9.18 1.54 5.35
N ASP A 491 9.86 0.51 4.83
CA ASP A 491 9.36 -0.86 4.73
C ASP A 491 7.96 -0.89 4.11
N LEU A 492 7.83 -0.27 2.93
CA LEU A 492 6.55 -0.19 2.23
C LEU A 492 6.17 -1.56 1.68
N ARG A 493 4.91 -1.94 1.94
CA ARG A 493 4.34 -3.16 1.41
C ARG A 493 4.07 -3.02 -0.09
N ARG A 494 3.96 -4.16 -0.77
CA ARG A 494 3.62 -4.22 -2.19
C ARG A 494 2.35 -3.44 -2.57
N ASP A 495 1.29 -3.53 -1.77
CA ASP A 495 0.04 -2.79 -2.01
C ASP A 495 0.22 -1.27 -1.92
N GLU A 496 1.10 -0.79 -1.04
CA GLU A 496 1.41 0.64 -0.88
C GLU A 496 2.22 1.15 -2.08
N ILE A 497 3.20 0.38 -2.56
CA ILE A 497 3.97 0.71 -3.78
C ILE A 497 3.03 0.78 -5.00
N VAL A 498 2.11 -0.18 -5.11
CA VAL A 498 1.07 -0.18 -6.16
C VAL A 498 0.15 1.04 -6.02
N ALA A 499 -0.24 1.41 -4.80
CA ALA A 499 -1.06 2.59 -4.55
C ALA A 499 -0.36 3.88 -5.00
N LEU A 500 0.94 4.05 -4.71
CA LEU A 500 1.73 5.19 -5.19
C LEU A 500 1.77 5.27 -6.72
N ALA A 501 1.96 4.14 -7.41
CA ALA A 501 1.92 4.09 -8.87
C ALA A 501 0.52 4.42 -9.42
N ARG A 502 -0.56 3.94 -8.79
CA ARG A 502 -1.94 4.31 -9.18
C ARG A 502 -2.23 5.78 -8.96
N ASN A 503 -1.80 6.33 -7.83
CA ASN A 503 -1.93 7.75 -7.50
C ASN A 503 -1.25 8.60 -8.57
N SER A 504 -0.10 8.17 -9.12
CA SER A 504 0.58 8.90 -10.19
C SER A 504 -0.27 9.04 -11.47
N PHE A 505 -1.09 8.04 -11.81
CA PHE A 505 -2.03 8.19 -12.94
C PHE A 505 -3.29 8.96 -12.54
N ALA A 506 -3.81 8.74 -11.33
CA ALA A 506 -4.99 9.45 -10.84
C ALA A 506 -4.77 10.98 -10.76
N GLY A 507 -3.61 11.39 -10.26
CA GLY A 507 -3.19 12.79 -10.11
C GLY A 507 -2.63 13.44 -11.38
N SER A 508 -2.50 12.68 -12.47
CA SER A 508 -2.08 13.22 -13.77
C SER A 508 -3.18 14.05 -14.45
N PHE A 509 -2.78 14.88 -15.40
CA PHE A 509 -3.62 15.65 -16.31
C PHE A 509 -3.93 14.89 -17.61
N LEU A 510 -3.85 13.55 -17.57
CA LEU A 510 -4.42 12.68 -18.59
C LEU A 510 -5.95 12.73 -18.58
N GLY A 511 -6.55 12.40 -19.73
CA GLY A 511 -7.99 12.15 -19.78
C GLY A 511 -8.35 10.83 -19.09
N GLU A 512 -9.59 10.73 -18.60
CA GLU A 512 -10.08 9.56 -17.85
C GLU A 512 -9.89 8.23 -18.58
N THR A 513 -10.03 8.21 -19.92
CA THR A 513 -9.79 7.01 -20.73
C THR A 513 -8.33 6.54 -20.66
N ASP A 514 -7.38 7.47 -20.73
CA ASP A 514 -5.95 7.14 -20.65
C ASP A 514 -5.59 6.72 -19.23
N LYS A 515 -6.12 7.40 -18.20
CA LYS A 515 -5.97 6.99 -16.79
C LYS A 515 -6.45 5.56 -16.58
N ALA A 516 -7.67 5.24 -17.03
CA ALA A 516 -8.25 3.90 -16.91
C ALA A 516 -7.39 2.83 -17.60
N ARG A 517 -6.82 3.13 -18.78
CA ARG A 517 -5.90 2.23 -19.49
C ARG A 517 -4.64 1.96 -18.66
N HIS A 518 -4.03 2.99 -18.07
CA HIS A 518 -2.83 2.82 -17.27
C HIS A 518 -3.09 2.09 -15.94
N LEU A 519 -4.22 2.35 -15.29
CA LEU A 519 -4.65 1.61 -14.11
C LEU A 519 -4.86 0.13 -14.42
N ALA A 520 -5.52 -0.19 -15.54
CA ALA A 520 -5.66 -1.58 -15.99
C ALA A 520 -4.31 -2.25 -16.32
N ALA A 521 -3.33 -1.50 -16.81
CA ALA A 521 -1.98 -2.00 -17.05
C ALA A 521 -1.24 -2.31 -15.73
N ILE A 522 -1.44 -1.50 -14.68
CA ILE A 522 -0.97 -1.82 -13.33
C ILE A 522 -1.63 -3.10 -12.83
N ASP A 523 -2.96 -3.23 -12.95
CA ASP A 523 -3.70 -4.44 -12.55
C ASP A 523 -3.14 -5.69 -13.23
N ALA A 524 -2.91 -5.63 -14.54
CA ALA A 524 -2.35 -6.73 -15.31
C ALA A 524 -0.92 -7.08 -14.87
N TYR A 525 -0.07 -6.09 -14.62
CA TYR A 525 1.30 -6.29 -14.13
C TYR A 525 1.29 -6.96 -12.75
N VAL A 526 0.46 -6.45 -11.83
CA VAL A 526 0.32 -6.97 -10.47
C VAL A 526 -0.16 -8.42 -10.47
N ALA A 527 -1.09 -8.78 -11.35
CA ALA A 527 -1.59 -10.15 -11.48
C ALA A 527 -0.55 -11.13 -12.06
N GLN A 528 0.38 -10.65 -12.90
CA GLN A 528 1.45 -11.48 -13.47
C GLN A 528 2.64 -11.69 -12.52
N ALA A 529 2.93 -10.69 -11.69
CA ALA A 529 3.99 -10.76 -10.68
C ALA A 529 3.51 -11.37 -9.35
N GLY A 530 2.27 -11.88 -9.30
CA GLY A 530 1.59 -12.37 -8.09
C GLY A 530 1.85 -13.84 -7.77
#